data_AF-A0A2D4EWF9-F1
#
_entry.id   AF-A0A2D4EWF9-F1
#
_cell.length_a   1.000
_cell.length_b   1.000
_cell.length_c   1.000
_cell.angle_alpha   90.00
_cell.angle_beta   90.00
_cell.angle_gamma   90.00
#
_symmetry.space_group_name_H-M   'P 1'
#
loop_
_entity.id
_entity.type
_entity.pdbx_description
1 polymer ?
#
loop_
_entity_poly.entity_id
_entity_poly.type
_entity_poly.pdbx_seq_one_letter_code
_entity_poly.pdbx_strand_id
1 'polypeptide(L)'
;ALLCLHVELQDFSSKREKGRSRQEYVSLLHQDLAAYYSYSDYLIGKMTELFPLSELVEFLEANEVSRPVTLRTNTLKTRRRDLAQALINRGVNLDPLGKWSKTGLVVYDSSVPIGATPEYLAGHYMLQGASSLLPVMSLAPQENERILDMCCAPGGKTSYIAQLMKNTG
;
A
#
# COMPACT_ATOMS: atom_id res chain seq x y z
N ALA A 1 -8.08 24.55 -11.68
CA ALA A 1 -8.90 25.16 -10.61
C ALA A 1 -8.41 24.72 -9.23
N LEU A 2 -8.44 23.41 -8.93
CA LEU A 2 -7.96 22.81 -7.66
C LEU A 2 -6.59 23.29 -7.17
N LEU A 3 -5.56 23.24 -8.02
CA LEU A 3 -4.21 23.72 -7.69
C LEU A 3 -4.15 25.22 -7.38
N CYS A 4 -5.06 26.02 -7.92
CA CYS A 4 -5.09 27.48 -7.70
C CYS A 4 -5.62 27.80 -6.29
N LEU A 5 -6.74 27.17 -5.90
CA LEU A 5 -7.33 27.30 -4.57
C LEU A 5 -6.40 26.78 -3.47
N HIS A 6 -5.67 25.68 -3.74
CA HIS A 6 -4.67 25.14 -2.83
C HIS A 6 -3.54 26.16 -2.56
N VAL A 7 -2.98 26.74 -3.61
CA VAL A 7 -1.90 27.74 -3.53
C VAL A 7 -2.39 29.04 -2.90
N GLU A 8 -3.64 29.42 -3.13
CA GLU A 8 -4.28 30.59 -2.49
C GLU A 8 -4.54 30.38 -1.00
N LEU A 9 -4.87 29.16 -0.57
CA LEU A 9 -5.04 28.83 0.85
C LEU A 9 -3.72 28.71 1.61
N GLN A 10 -2.62 28.36 0.92
CA GLN A 10 -1.27 28.37 1.50
C GLN A 10 -0.72 29.79 1.71
N ASP A 11 -1.07 30.75 0.85
CA ASP A 11 -0.69 32.17 0.97
C ASP A 11 -1.92 33.09 0.93
N PHE A 12 -2.80 32.87 1.92
CA PHE A 12 -4.09 33.54 1.99
C PHE A 12 -3.99 35.06 2.18
N SER A 13 -2.91 35.54 2.81
CA SER A 13 -2.68 36.98 3.03
C SER A 13 -2.43 37.75 1.75
N SER A 14 -1.74 37.15 0.78
CA SER A 14 -1.32 37.85 -0.44
C SER A 14 -2.20 37.54 -1.65
N LYS A 15 -2.83 36.35 -1.70
CA LYS A 15 -3.54 35.85 -2.89
C LYS A 15 -5.06 35.81 -2.79
N ARG A 16 -5.66 36.18 -1.64
CA ARG A 16 -7.12 36.20 -1.49
C ARG A 16 -7.79 37.22 -2.41
N GLU A 17 -8.94 36.85 -2.97
CA GLU A 17 -9.83 37.81 -3.62
C GLU A 17 -10.46 38.76 -2.58
N LYS A 18 -10.62 40.03 -2.95
CA LYS A 18 -11.24 41.04 -2.07
C LYS A 18 -12.69 40.66 -1.79
N GLY A 19 -13.00 40.45 -0.51
CA GLY A 19 -14.37 40.17 -0.03
C GLY A 19 -14.67 38.69 0.23
N ARG A 20 -13.80 37.76 -0.17
CA ARG A 20 -13.97 36.33 0.14
C ARG A 20 -13.33 35.93 1.46
N SER A 21 -14.04 35.11 2.22
CA SER A 21 -13.56 34.59 3.51
C SER A 21 -12.78 33.29 3.33
N ARG A 22 -11.87 32.98 4.27
CA ARG A 22 -11.12 31.71 4.24
C ARG A 22 -12.04 30.49 4.28
N GLN A 23 -13.19 30.61 4.96
CA GLN A 23 -14.19 29.53 5.04
C GLN A 23 -14.81 29.23 3.68
N GLU A 24 -15.09 30.25 2.86
CA GLU A 24 -15.61 30.04 1.50
C GLU A 24 -14.60 29.29 0.62
N TYR A 25 -13.32 29.65 0.70
CA TYR A 25 -12.26 28.96 -0.04
C TYR A 25 -12.12 27.49 0.37
N VAL A 26 -12.21 27.19 1.67
CA VAL A 26 -12.14 25.81 2.16
C VAL A 26 -13.37 25.01 1.71
N SER A 27 -14.57 25.59 1.75
CA SER A 27 -15.80 24.94 1.28
C SER A 27 -15.78 24.67 -0.23
N LEU A 28 -15.28 25.62 -1.03
CA LEU A 28 -15.07 25.45 -2.47
C LEU A 28 -14.05 24.35 -2.77
N LEU A 29 -12.91 24.37 -2.07
CA LEU A 29 -11.89 23.32 -2.21
C LEU A 29 -12.44 21.95 -1.84
N HIS A 30 -13.23 21.85 -0.77
CA HIS A 30 -13.87 20.60 -0.34
C HIS A 30 -14.79 20.05 -1.45
N GLN A 31 -15.66 20.88 -2.01
CA GLN A 31 -16.56 20.49 -3.11
C GLN A 31 -15.79 20.08 -4.36
N ASP A 32 -14.75 20.84 -4.72
CA ASP A 32 -13.90 20.53 -5.88
C ASP A 32 -13.17 19.19 -5.69
N LEU A 33 -12.65 18.90 -4.48
CA LEU A 33 -11.97 17.64 -4.17
C LEU A 33 -12.95 16.46 -4.19
N ALA A 34 -14.14 16.63 -3.60
CA ALA A 34 -15.18 15.61 -3.61
C ALA A 34 -15.62 15.26 -5.04
N ALA A 35 -15.84 16.27 -5.88
CA ALA A 35 -16.24 16.08 -7.27
C ALA A 35 -15.13 15.48 -8.14
N TYR A 36 -13.89 15.97 -8.00
CA TYR A 36 -12.78 15.55 -8.87
C TYR A 36 -12.32 14.12 -8.59
N TYR A 37 -12.14 13.77 -7.32
CA TYR A 37 -11.70 12.43 -6.91
C TYR A 37 -12.89 11.47 -6.64
N SER A 38 -14.12 11.90 -6.93
CA SER A 38 -15.34 11.08 -6.77
C SER A 38 -15.55 10.52 -5.36
N TYR A 39 -15.19 11.30 -4.33
CA TYR A 39 -15.45 10.95 -2.93
C TYR A 39 -16.77 11.56 -2.45
N SER A 40 -17.43 10.90 -1.49
CA SER A 40 -18.56 11.49 -0.78
C SER A 40 -18.13 12.70 0.06
N ASP A 41 -19.01 13.70 0.21
CA ASP A 41 -18.77 14.88 1.04
C ASP A 41 -18.34 14.54 2.48
N TYR A 42 -18.97 13.51 3.05
CA TYR A 42 -18.66 13.03 4.40
C TYR A 42 -17.20 12.57 4.51
N LEU A 43 -16.72 11.80 3.54
CA LEU A 43 -15.38 11.22 3.55
C LEU A 43 -14.30 12.29 3.34
N ILE A 44 -14.48 13.21 2.38
CA ILE A 44 -13.56 14.35 2.21
C ILE A 44 -13.58 15.26 3.44
N GLY A 45 -14.74 15.46 4.06
CA GLY A 45 -14.86 16.21 5.31
C GLY A 45 -13.99 15.60 6.40
N LYS A 46 -14.09 14.27 6.59
CA LYS A 46 -13.25 13.55 7.55
C LYS A 46 -11.77 13.58 7.20
N MET A 47 -11.40 13.43 5.93
CA MET A 47 -10.00 13.51 5.51
C MET A 47 -9.41 14.92 5.73
N THR A 48 -10.20 15.97 5.55
CA THR A 48 -9.80 17.36 5.83
C THR A 48 -9.59 17.63 7.33
N GLU A 49 -10.30 16.91 8.20
CA GLU A 49 -10.07 16.95 9.65
C GLU A 49 -8.78 16.18 10.06
N LEU A 50 -8.41 15.15 9.31
CA LEU A 50 -7.28 14.27 9.63
C LEU A 50 -5.93 14.79 9.12
N PHE A 51 -5.91 15.46 7.97
CA PHE A 51 -4.69 15.88 7.29
C PHE A 51 -4.63 17.40 7.08
N PRO A 52 -3.44 18.01 7.19
CA PRO A 52 -3.21 19.33 6.61
C PRO A 52 -3.58 19.35 5.12
N LEU A 53 -4.05 20.48 4.61
CA LEU A 53 -4.51 20.59 3.21
C LEU A 53 -3.45 20.20 2.17
N SER A 54 -2.16 20.40 2.44
CA SER A 54 -1.06 19.96 1.56
C SER A 54 -0.96 18.45 1.49
N GLU A 55 -0.98 17.78 2.64
CA GLU A 55 -0.91 16.32 2.72
C GLU A 55 -2.20 15.65 2.21
N LEU A 56 -3.34 16.30 2.38
CA LEU A 56 -4.63 15.80 1.89
C LEU A 56 -4.60 15.61 0.36
N VAL A 57 -4.11 16.61 -0.39
CA VAL A 57 -4.05 16.54 -1.85
C VAL A 57 -3.08 15.43 -2.27
N GLU A 58 -1.88 15.37 -1.67
CA GLU A 58 -0.90 14.31 -1.94
C GLU A 58 -1.47 12.91 -1.63
N PHE A 59 -2.23 12.78 -0.55
CA PHE A 59 -2.89 11.54 -0.19
C PHE A 59 -3.95 11.13 -1.22
N LEU A 60 -4.79 12.07 -1.67
CA LEU A 60 -5.81 11.79 -2.69
C LEU A 60 -5.16 11.40 -4.02
N GLU A 61 -4.14 12.14 -4.46
CA GLU A 61 -3.37 11.81 -5.67
C GLU A 61 -2.72 10.42 -5.58
N ALA A 62 -2.15 10.06 -4.42
CA ALA A 62 -1.55 8.75 -4.22
C ALA A 62 -2.56 7.60 -4.27
N ASN A 63 -3.85 7.85 -4.00
CA ASN A 63 -4.90 6.83 -4.13
C ASN A 63 -5.35 6.61 -5.59
N GLU A 64 -5.11 7.57 -6.48
CA GLU A 64 -5.34 7.42 -7.93
C GLU A 64 -4.25 6.60 -8.62
N VAL A 65 -3.10 6.42 -7.96
CA VAL A 65 -2.01 5.61 -8.48
C VAL A 65 -2.22 4.14 -8.14
N SER A 66 -2.20 3.29 -9.17
CA SER A 66 -2.26 1.84 -8.98
C SER A 66 -1.08 1.36 -8.15
N ARG A 67 -1.37 0.62 -7.08
CA ARG A 67 -0.35 0.10 -6.16
C ARG A 67 0.52 -0.93 -6.89
N PRO A 68 1.85 -0.91 -6.68
CA PRO A 68 2.72 -1.90 -7.27
C PRO A 68 2.38 -3.30 -6.74
N VAL A 69 2.45 -4.30 -7.62
CA VAL A 69 2.24 -5.70 -7.25
C VAL A 69 3.41 -6.16 -6.39
N THR A 70 3.11 -6.74 -5.24
CA THR A 70 4.12 -7.18 -4.27
C THR A 70 3.91 -8.63 -3.90
N LEU A 71 5.03 -9.34 -3.73
CA LEU A 71 5.09 -10.77 -3.47
C LEU A 71 5.75 -11.02 -2.13
N ARG A 72 5.22 -11.97 -1.37
CA ARG A 72 5.91 -12.58 -0.23
C ARG A 72 6.47 -13.93 -0.64
N THR A 73 7.79 -14.07 -0.58
CA THR A 73 8.45 -15.37 -0.75
C THR A 73 8.11 -16.29 0.43
N ASN A 74 7.72 -17.53 0.15
CA ASN A 74 7.55 -18.58 1.14
C ASN A 74 8.89 -19.24 1.45
N THR A 75 9.52 -18.82 2.55
CA THR A 75 10.83 -19.32 2.97
C THR A 75 10.83 -20.76 3.46
N LEU A 76 9.66 -21.38 3.64
CA LEU A 76 9.57 -22.82 3.90
C LEU A 76 9.84 -23.67 2.65
N LYS A 77 9.66 -23.09 1.45
CA LYS A 77 9.79 -23.80 0.17
C LYS A 77 10.97 -23.34 -0.68
N THR A 78 11.30 -22.05 -0.65
CA THR A 78 12.39 -21.50 -1.49
C THR A 78 13.02 -20.26 -0.85
N ARG A 79 14.23 -19.89 -1.30
CA ARG A 79 14.88 -18.64 -0.90
C ARG A 79 14.45 -17.51 -1.83
N ARG A 80 14.40 -16.29 -1.31
CA ARG A 80 14.01 -15.09 -2.09
C ARG A 80 14.86 -14.90 -3.36
N ARG A 81 16.17 -15.18 -3.27
CA ARG A 81 17.09 -15.08 -4.41
C ARG A 81 16.74 -16.08 -5.51
N ASP A 82 16.48 -17.33 -5.13
CA ASP A 82 16.19 -18.41 -6.07
C ASP A 82 14.83 -18.17 -6.76
N LEU A 83 13.83 -17.71 -5.99
CA LEU A 83 12.55 -17.29 -6.54
C LEU A 83 12.69 -16.11 -7.50
N ALA A 84 13.43 -15.08 -7.12
CA ALA A 84 13.66 -13.91 -7.96
C ALA A 84 14.28 -14.33 -9.29
N GLN A 85 15.30 -15.19 -9.27
CA GLN A 85 15.93 -15.71 -10.49
C GLN A 85 14.94 -16.50 -11.35
N ALA A 86 14.13 -17.37 -10.75
CA ALA A 86 13.12 -18.15 -11.48
C ALA A 86 12.09 -17.26 -12.20
N LEU A 87 11.64 -16.20 -11.54
CA LEU A 87 10.68 -15.25 -12.11
C LEU A 87 11.33 -14.35 -13.18
N ILE A 88 12.56 -13.89 -12.99
CA ILE A 88 13.32 -13.14 -13.99
C ILE A 88 13.49 -13.96 -15.27
N ASN A 89 13.82 -15.25 -15.14
CA ASN A 89 13.95 -16.16 -16.29
C ASN A 89 12.64 -16.35 -17.08
N ARG A 90 11.49 -16.03 -16.48
CA ARG A 90 10.16 -16.06 -17.12
C ARG A 90 9.75 -14.71 -17.73
N GLY A 91 10.60 -13.69 -17.64
CA GLY A 91 10.30 -12.34 -18.14
C GLY A 91 9.55 -11.46 -17.14
N VAL A 92 9.65 -11.74 -15.84
CA VAL A 92 9.12 -10.85 -14.79
C VAL A 92 10.20 -9.85 -14.40
N ASN A 93 9.89 -8.55 -14.51
CA ASN A 93 10.74 -7.49 -14.00
C ASN A 93 10.39 -7.21 -12.53
N LEU A 94 11.32 -7.52 -11.63
CA LEU A 94 11.08 -7.45 -10.20
C LEU A 94 12.36 -7.11 -9.44
N ASP A 95 12.19 -6.50 -8.28
CA ASP A 95 13.27 -6.16 -7.36
C ASP A 95 12.94 -6.53 -5.90
N PRO A 96 13.93 -6.54 -5.00
CA PRO A 96 13.67 -6.55 -3.57
C PRO A 96 12.77 -5.38 -3.15
N LEU A 97 11.70 -5.65 -2.39
CA LEU A 97 10.75 -4.62 -1.94
C LEU A 97 11.40 -3.48 -1.11
N GLY A 98 12.52 -3.78 -0.46
CA GLY A 98 13.30 -2.83 0.31
C GLY A 98 14.21 -3.54 1.32
N LYS A 99 15.19 -2.82 1.89
CA LYS A 99 16.15 -3.38 2.86
C LYS A 99 15.50 -3.89 4.15
N TRP A 100 14.31 -3.38 4.48
CA TRP A 100 13.55 -3.76 5.67
C TRP A 100 12.93 -5.17 5.55
N SER A 101 12.68 -5.68 4.34
CA SER A 101 12.06 -7.00 4.14
C SER A 101 13.05 -8.01 3.59
N LYS A 102 13.15 -9.17 4.26
CA LYS A 102 13.97 -10.31 3.78
C LYS A 102 13.25 -11.19 2.77
N THR A 103 11.92 -11.08 2.65
CA THR A 103 11.05 -11.99 1.90
C THR A 103 10.25 -11.29 0.78
N GLY A 104 10.13 -9.96 0.84
CA GLY A 104 9.36 -9.16 -0.09
C GLY A 104 10.05 -8.94 -1.44
N LEU A 105 9.28 -9.05 -2.51
CA LEU A 105 9.64 -8.64 -3.86
C LEU A 105 8.58 -7.67 -4.39
N VAL A 106 9.00 -6.68 -5.18
CA VAL A 106 8.12 -5.77 -5.92
C VAL A 106 8.22 -6.12 -7.40
N VAL A 107 7.08 -6.22 -8.06
CA VAL A 107 6.98 -6.49 -9.50
C VAL A 107 6.63 -5.19 -10.20
N TYR A 108 7.47 -4.78 -11.15
CA TYR A 108 7.27 -3.58 -11.96
C TYR A 108 6.51 -3.90 -13.25
N ASP A 109 6.87 -5.01 -13.88
CA ASP A 109 6.26 -5.46 -15.12
C ASP A 109 6.36 -6.98 -15.25
N SER A 110 5.45 -7.58 -16.01
CA SER A 110 5.43 -9.02 -16.23
C SER A 110 4.74 -9.39 -17.53
N SER A 111 5.44 -10.15 -18.38
CA SER A 111 4.86 -10.78 -19.57
C SER A 111 3.97 -11.98 -19.26
N VAL A 112 4.04 -12.51 -18.03
CA VAL A 112 3.27 -13.67 -17.57
C VAL A 112 2.31 -13.33 -16.44
N PRO A 113 1.16 -14.01 -16.33
CA PRO A 113 0.25 -13.81 -15.21
C PRO A 113 0.86 -14.32 -13.89
N ILE A 114 1.26 -13.39 -13.02
CA ILE A 114 1.92 -13.68 -11.74
C ILE A 114 1.06 -14.63 -10.87
N GLY A 115 -0.27 -14.43 -10.86
CA GLY A 115 -1.20 -15.30 -10.13
C GLY A 115 -1.42 -16.71 -10.72
N ALA A 116 -0.75 -17.07 -11.80
CA ALA A 116 -0.91 -18.38 -12.47
C ALA A 116 0.43 -19.03 -12.84
N THR A 117 1.55 -18.53 -12.32
CA THR A 117 2.85 -19.17 -12.52
C THR A 117 2.93 -20.52 -11.79
N PRO A 118 3.72 -21.50 -12.29
CA PRO A 118 3.95 -22.75 -11.59
C PRO A 118 4.47 -22.55 -10.16
N GLU A 119 5.31 -21.53 -9.93
CA GLU A 119 5.84 -21.17 -8.63
C GLU A 119 4.75 -20.66 -7.67
N TYR A 120 3.77 -19.91 -8.19
CA TYR A 120 2.60 -19.49 -7.41
C TYR A 120 1.74 -20.69 -7.00
N LEU A 121 1.42 -21.56 -7.97
CA LEU A 121 0.62 -22.77 -7.72
C LEU A 121 1.35 -23.77 -6.81
N ALA A 122 2.68 -23.84 -6.88
CA ALA A 122 3.52 -24.61 -5.97
C ALA A 122 3.64 -23.96 -4.57
N GLY A 123 3.10 -22.75 -4.38
CA GLY A 123 3.13 -22.01 -3.11
C GLY A 123 4.51 -21.47 -2.73
N HIS A 124 5.38 -21.23 -3.71
CA HIS A 124 6.70 -20.62 -3.50
C HIS A 124 6.59 -19.14 -3.10
N TYR A 125 5.47 -18.50 -3.43
CA TYR A 125 5.17 -17.15 -3.00
C TYR A 125 3.67 -16.90 -2.94
N MET A 126 3.30 -15.78 -2.33
CA MET A 126 1.93 -15.30 -2.25
C MET A 126 1.87 -13.84 -2.69
N LEU A 127 0.82 -13.47 -3.41
CA LEU A 127 0.50 -12.08 -3.72
C LEU A 127 0.03 -11.39 -2.43
N GLN A 128 0.79 -10.41 -1.95
CA GLN A 128 0.51 -9.77 -0.67
C GLN A 128 1.08 -8.35 -0.66
N GLY A 129 0.23 -7.38 -0.33
CA GLY A 129 0.64 -5.98 -0.21
C GLY A 129 1.80 -5.78 0.76
N ALA A 130 2.76 -4.92 0.41
CA ALA A 130 3.92 -4.58 1.22
C ALA A 130 3.59 -4.28 2.69
N SER A 131 2.57 -3.44 2.92
CA SER A 131 2.14 -3.05 4.28
C SER A 131 1.59 -4.22 5.09
N SER A 132 1.09 -5.28 4.45
CA SER A 132 0.58 -6.47 5.14
C SER A 132 1.68 -7.36 5.72
N LEU A 133 2.95 -7.13 5.39
CA LEU A 133 4.09 -7.83 6.00
C LEU A 133 4.46 -7.23 7.36
N LEU A 134 4.28 -5.92 7.52
CA LEU A 134 4.74 -5.17 8.69
C LEU A 134 4.15 -5.66 10.01
N PRO A 135 2.83 -5.94 10.13
CA PRO A 135 2.27 -6.40 11.41
C PRO A 135 2.89 -7.71 11.90
N VAL A 136 3.15 -8.65 11.01
CA VAL A 136 3.73 -9.95 11.36
C VAL A 136 5.21 -9.82 11.69
N MET A 137 5.93 -8.94 10.98
CA MET A 137 7.32 -8.62 11.30
C MET A 137 7.46 -7.95 12.66
N SER A 138 6.53 -7.05 13.01
CA SER A 138 6.47 -6.40 14.31
C SER A 138 6.05 -7.37 15.43
N LEU A 139 5.18 -8.33 15.14
CA LEU A 139 4.79 -9.39 16.08
C LEU A 139 5.98 -10.31 16.42
N ALA A 140 6.90 -10.51 15.47
CA ALA A 140 8.12 -11.32 15.64
C ALA A 140 7.86 -12.71 16.27
N PRO A 141 6.99 -13.54 15.68
CA PRO A 141 6.63 -14.85 16.24
C PRO A 141 7.84 -15.79 16.31
N GLN A 142 7.94 -16.56 17.39
CA GLN A 142 9.02 -17.51 17.63
C GLN A 142 8.59 -18.96 17.41
N GLU A 143 9.57 -19.84 17.18
CA GLU A 143 9.33 -21.28 17.07
C GLU A 143 8.70 -21.84 18.36
N ASN A 144 7.74 -22.75 18.21
CA ASN A 144 7.00 -23.44 19.28
C ASN A 144 6.05 -22.54 20.11
N GLU A 145 5.77 -21.31 19.68
CA GLU A 145 4.73 -20.48 20.29
C GLU A 145 3.32 -20.87 19.82
N ARG A 146 2.31 -20.58 20.65
CA ARG A 146 0.90 -20.68 20.23
C ARG A 146 0.37 -19.30 19.91
N ILE A 147 -0.02 -19.09 18.65
CA ILE A 147 -0.49 -17.79 18.15
C ILE A 147 -1.92 -17.90 17.66
N LEU A 148 -2.77 -16.99 18.12
CA LEU A 148 -4.16 -16.86 17.68
C LEU A 148 -4.30 -15.68 16.72
N ASP A 149 -4.69 -15.97 15.47
CA ASP A 149 -5.06 -14.94 14.49
C ASP A 149 -6.58 -14.78 14.46
N MET A 150 -7.09 -13.70 15.07
CA MET A 150 -8.53 -13.44 15.19
C MET A 150 -9.19 -13.04 13.86
N CYS A 151 -8.43 -12.53 12.89
CA CYS A 151 -8.93 -11.98 11.63
C CYS A 151 -8.13 -12.52 10.44
N CYS A 152 -8.25 -13.82 10.19
CA CYS A 152 -7.40 -14.54 9.25
C CYS A 152 -7.65 -14.19 7.78
N ALA A 153 -8.90 -13.95 7.34
CA ALA A 153 -9.23 -13.85 5.91
C ALA A 153 -8.41 -12.78 5.17
N PRO A 154 -7.74 -13.09 4.04
CA PRO A 154 -7.72 -14.35 3.27
C PRO A 154 -6.66 -15.39 3.69
N GLY A 155 -5.85 -15.14 4.72
CA GLY A 155 -4.85 -16.07 5.28
C GLY A 155 -3.38 -15.68 5.02
N GLY A 156 -3.15 -14.54 4.38
CA GLY A 156 -1.81 -14.08 4.04
C GLY A 156 -0.92 -13.78 5.26
N LYS A 157 -1.49 -13.22 6.33
CA LYS A 157 -0.73 -12.91 7.56
C LYS A 157 -0.48 -14.17 8.38
N THR A 158 -1.50 -15.01 8.55
CA THR A 158 -1.41 -16.30 9.24
C THR A 158 -0.37 -17.23 8.60
N SER A 159 -0.33 -17.31 7.27
CA SER A 159 0.70 -18.10 6.58
C SER A 159 2.10 -17.50 6.75
N TYR A 160 2.22 -16.18 6.93
CA TYR A 160 3.50 -15.55 7.22
C TYR A 160 3.97 -15.83 8.66
N ILE A 161 3.04 -15.85 9.61
CA ILE A 161 3.30 -16.27 11.00
C ILE A 161 3.87 -17.69 11.02
N ALA A 162 3.18 -18.65 10.40
CA ALA A 162 3.64 -20.03 10.31
C ALA A 162 5.00 -20.17 9.62
N GLN A 163 5.25 -19.34 8.60
CA GLN A 163 6.54 -19.30 7.89
C GLN A 163 7.69 -18.84 8.81
N LEU A 164 7.47 -17.83 9.66
CA LEU A 164 8.48 -17.34 10.62
C LEU A 164 8.72 -18.33 11.76
N MET A 165 7.67 -19.01 12.21
CA MET A 165 7.74 -20.09 13.22
C MET A 165 8.30 -21.40 12.65
N LYS A 166 8.78 -21.42 11.39
CA LYS A 166 9.27 -22.62 10.71
C LYS A 166 8.33 -23.82 10.78
N ASN A 167 7.02 -23.56 10.70
CA ASN A 167 5.98 -24.58 10.77
C ASN A 167 5.96 -25.36 12.11
N THR A 168 6.30 -24.69 13.21
CA THR A 168 6.18 -25.18 14.60
C THR A 168 5.10 -24.40 15.34
N GLY A 169 4.54 -24.95 16.44
CA GLY A 169 3.49 -24.33 17.27
C GLY A 169 2.82 -25.30 18.24
#